data_AF-A0A7T7XPZ0-F1
#
_entry.id   AF-A0A7T7XPZ0-F1
#
_cell.length_a   1.000
_cell.length_b   1.000
_cell.length_c   1.000
_cell.angle_alpha   90.00
_cell.angle_beta   90.00
_cell.angle_gamma   90.00
#
_symmetry.space_group_name_H-M   'P 1'
#
loop_
_entity.id
_entity.type
_entity.pdbx_description
1 polymer ?
#
loop_
_entity_poly.entity_id
_entity_poly.type
_entity_poly.pdbx_seq_one_letter_code
_entity_poly.pdbx_strand_id
1 'polypeptide(L)'
;MFLSDAPNGASFRVVKVTLGKEVGKRLADMGFTQGTEGAVVRSGFFRGPLQIRIRGYDILIRRFEAAGIEVEPIGDWSAADDANRFFGRLRAKRMAAETPVSNGNNSSVNKENSDE
;
A
#
# COMPACT_ATOMS: atom_id res chain seq x y z
N MET A 1 -8.01 8.29 -3.41
CA MET A 1 -6.88 7.53 -2.81
C MET A 1 -7.44 6.67 -1.68
N PHE A 2 -6.74 5.60 -1.29
CA PHE A 2 -7.19 4.77 -0.17
C PHE A 2 -6.37 5.01 1.09
N LEU A 3 -6.99 4.81 2.25
CA LEU A 3 -6.33 4.97 3.55
C LEU A 3 -5.15 4.00 3.72
N SER A 4 -5.15 2.85 3.03
CA SER A 4 -4.01 1.92 3.02
C SER A 4 -2.71 2.53 2.50
N ASP A 5 -2.81 3.54 1.64
CA ASP A 5 -1.67 4.15 0.94
C ASP A 5 -1.21 5.44 1.64
N ALA A 6 -1.96 5.90 2.63
CA ALA A 6 -1.65 7.11 3.39
C ALA A 6 -0.31 6.95 4.14
N PRO A 7 0.60 7.93 4.03
CA PRO A 7 1.88 7.87 4.71
C PRO A 7 1.75 8.01 6.23
N ASN A 8 2.81 7.64 6.96
CA ASN A 8 2.85 7.87 8.41
C ASN A 8 2.79 9.37 8.71
N GLY A 9 2.00 9.75 9.70
CA GLY A 9 1.77 11.15 10.07
C GLY A 9 0.76 11.89 9.18
N ALA A 10 0.23 11.25 8.14
CA ALA A 10 -0.67 11.90 7.19
C ALA A 10 -2.06 12.12 7.78
N SER A 11 -2.60 13.33 7.59
CA SER A 11 -3.97 13.69 7.97
C SER A 11 -4.92 13.56 6.79
N PHE A 12 -6.07 12.93 6.98
CA PHE A 12 -7.02 12.60 5.92
C PHE A 12 -8.46 12.92 6.32
N ARG A 13 -9.33 13.07 5.32
CA ARG A 13 -10.79 13.07 5.48
C ARG A 13 -11.40 11.88 4.74
N VAL A 14 -12.32 11.17 5.38
CA VAL A 14 -13.03 10.03 4.79
C VAL A 14 -14.01 10.54 3.73
N VAL A 15 -13.87 10.03 2.50
CA VAL A 15 -14.79 10.29 1.40
C VAL A 15 -15.88 9.21 1.37
N LYS A 16 -15.46 7.94 1.41
CA LYS A 16 -16.38 6.80 1.29
C LYS A 16 -15.78 5.53 1.88
N VAL A 17 -16.64 4.66 2.43
CA VAL A 17 -16.28 3.29 2.79
C VAL A 17 -16.93 2.33 1.80
N THR A 18 -16.14 1.52 1.10
CA THR A 18 -16.61 0.56 0.08
C THR A 18 -16.86 -0.83 0.66
N LEU A 19 -16.39 -1.08 1.88
CA LEU A 19 -16.61 -2.34 2.60
C LEU A 19 -18.06 -2.41 3.09
N GLY A 20 -18.76 -3.48 2.72
CA GLY A 20 -20.13 -3.74 3.17
C GLY A 20 -20.22 -4.70 4.37
N LYS A 21 -21.46 -5.13 4.66
CA LYS A 21 -21.79 -6.13 5.69
C LYS A 21 -21.27 -5.73 7.08
N GLU A 22 -20.88 -6.72 7.87
CA GLU A 22 -20.38 -6.55 9.24
C GLU A 22 -19.13 -5.66 9.32
N VAL A 23 -18.22 -5.77 8.35
CA VAL A 23 -16.97 -4.98 8.35
C VAL A 23 -17.28 -3.50 8.16
N GLY A 24 -18.11 -3.14 7.19
CA GLY A 24 -18.54 -1.76 6.96
C GLY A 24 -19.27 -1.17 8.16
N LYS A 25 -20.20 -1.94 8.75
CA LYS A 25 -20.93 -1.52 9.96
C LYS A 25 -19.99 -1.23 11.12
N ARG A 26 -19.05 -2.14 11.42
CA ARG A 26 -18.07 -1.95 12.48
C ARG A 26 -17.15 -0.76 12.21
N LEU A 27 -16.73 -0.53 10.96
CA LEU A 27 -15.94 0.65 10.60
C LEU A 27 -16.73 1.94 10.87
N ALA A 28 -18.00 1.99 10.50
CA ALA A 28 -18.87 3.12 10.80
C ALA A 28 -19.06 3.33 12.31
N ASP A 29 -19.27 2.25 13.08
CA ASP A 29 -19.38 2.28 14.54
C ASP A 29 -18.07 2.78 15.19
N MET A 30 -16.92 2.43 14.61
CA MET A 30 -15.60 2.94 14.99
C MET A 30 -15.29 4.35 14.47
N GLY A 31 -16.23 5.03 13.80
CA GLY A 31 -16.11 6.42 13.39
C GLY A 31 -15.62 6.66 11.97
N PHE A 32 -15.42 5.62 11.14
CA PHE A 32 -15.12 5.78 9.72
C PHE A 32 -16.40 6.08 8.93
N THR A 33 -16.93 7.29 9.09
CA THR A 33 -18.06 7.81 8.33
C THR A 33 -17.61 8.94 7.41
N GLN A 34 -18.32 9.16 6.31
CA GLN A 34 -18.04 10.25 5.37
C GLN A 34 -17.89 11.59 6.10
N GLY A 35 -16.89 12.38 5.69
CA GLY A 35 -16.56 13.68 6.29
C GLY A 35 -15.73 13.58 7.57
N THR A 36 -15.50 12.39 8.13
CA THR A 36 -14.69 12.27 9.36
C THR A 36 -13.21 12.48 9.05
N GLU A 37 -12.57 13.31 9.86
CA GLU A 37 -11.15 13.57 9.78
C GLU A 37 -10.37 12.67 10.74
N GLY A 38 -9.16 12.30 10.34
CA GLY A 38 -8.27 11.49 11.14
C GLY A 38 -6.83 11.60 10.68
N ALA A 39 -5.94 10.89 11.38
CA ALA A 39 -4.53 10.85 11.05
C ALA A 39 -3.96 9.43 11.14
N VAL A 40 -3.02 9.11 10.27
CA VAL A 40 -2.22 7.89 10.36
C VAL A 40 -1.13 8.10 11.40
N VAL A 41 -1.20 7.41 12.53
CA VAL A 41 -0.18 7.50 13.57
C VAL A 41 1.05 6.70 13.16
N ARG A 42 0.87 5.44 12.77
CA ARG A 42 1.93 4.60 12.17
C ARG A 42 1.35 3.45 11.35
N SER A 43 2.11 3.00 10.36
CA SER A 43 1.94 1.73 9.68
C SER A 43 2.99 0.72 10.16
N GLY A 44 2.60 -0.55 10.28
CA GLY A 44 3.55 -1.63 10.54
C GLY A 44 4.57 -1.82 9.40
N PHE A 45 5.83 -2.09 9.74
CA PHE A 45 6.97 -2.21 8.81
C PHE A 45 6.81 -3.36 7.80
N PHE A 46 6.13 -4.45 8.17
CA PHE A 46 5.85 -5.61 7.31
C PHE A 46 4.36 -5.74 6.99
N ARG A 47 3.77 -4.77 6.26
CA ARG A 47 2.36 -4.80 5.83
C ARG A 47 1.36 -5.09 6.96
N GLY A 48 1.71 -4.62 8.17
CA GLY A 48 0.89 -4.80 9.37
C GLY A 48 -0.37 -3.90 9.37
N PRO A 49 -1.17 -3.98 10.44
CA PRO A 49 -2.29 -3.07 10.64
C PRO A 49 -1.82 -1.61 10.69
N LEU A 50 -2.74 -0.70 10.37
CA LEU A 50 -2.52 0.74 10.48
C LEU A 50 -3.06 1.22 11.82
N GLN A 51 -2.26 2.01 12.53
CA GLN A 51 -2.71 2.77 13.70
C GLN A 51 -3.25 4.11 13.22
N ILE A 52 -4.53 4.33 13.48
CA ILE A 52 -5.28 5.50 13.05
C ILE A 52 -5.79 6.25 14.28
N ARG A 53 -5.69 7.57 14.27
CA ARG A 53 -6.35 8.45 15.23
C ARG A 53 -7.61 9.03 14.60
N ILE A 54 -8.75 8.82 15.23
CA ILE A 54 -10.05 9.33 14.80
C ILE A 54 -10.87 9.71 16.03
N ARG A 55 -11.57 10.85 15.99
CA ARG A 55 -12.43 11.32 17.11
C ARG A 55 -11.75 11.31 18.50
N GLY A 56 -10.43 11.53 18.55
CA GLY A 56 -9.66 11.60 19.79
C GLY A 56 -9.21 10.25 20.38
N TYR A 57 -9.41 9.13 19.69
CA TYR A 57 -8.88 7.83 20.10
C TYR A 57 -8.10 7.13 18.99
N ASP A 58 -7.22 6.20 19.39
CA ASP A 58 -6.40 5.42 18.49
C ASP A 58 -7.01 4.03 18.27
N ILE A 59 -7.09 3.60 17.02
CA ILE A 59 -7.55 2.27 16.62
C ILE A 59 -6.57 1.61 15.67
N LEU A 60 -6.52 0.29 15.75
CA LEU A 60 -5.78 -0.54 14.82
C LEU A 60 -6.76 -1.16 13.83
N ILE A 61 -6.60 -0.85 12.55
CA ILE A 61 -7.37 -1.47 11.48
C ILE A 61 -6.46 -2.31 10.58
N ARG A 62 -7.00 -3.40 10.02
CA ARG A 62 -6.23 -4.22 9.08
C ARG A 62 -6.02 -3.44 7.79
N ARG A 63 -4.89 -3.71 7.12
CA ARG A 63 -4.58 -3.08 5.84
C ARG A 63 -5.63 -3.33 4.75
N PHE A 64 -6.27 -4.51 4.75
CA PHE A 64 -7.40 -4.81 3.87
C PHE A 64 -8.62 -3.91 4.16
N GLU A 65 -8.91 -3.62 5.43
CA GLU A 65 -10.00 -2.72 5.80
C GLU A 65 -9.67 -1.29 5.36
N ALA A 66 -8.43 -0.84 5.57
CA ALA A 66 -7.96 0.46 5.10
C ALA A 66 -8.00 0.61 3.56
N ALA A 67 -7.82 -0.48 2.81
CA ALA A 67 -7.89 -0.49 1.35
C ALA A 67 -9.32 -0.30 0.82
N GLY A 68 -10.34 -0.48 1.67
CA GLY A 68 -11.73 -0.19 1.34
C GLY A 68 -12.24 1.15 1.86
N ILE A 69 -11.35 2.05 2.30
CA ILE A 69 -11.70 3.38 2.80
C ILE A 69 -11.06 4.41 1.86
N GLU A 70 -11.91 5.08 1.09
CA GLU A 70 -11.52 6.18 0.22
C GLU A 70 -11.40 7.47 1.05
N VAL A 71 -10.29 8.16 0.85
CA VAL A 71 -9.96 9.38 1.60
C VAL A 71 -9.47 10.49 0.68
N GLU A 72 -9.53 11.72 1.18
CA GLU A 72 -8.83 12.89 0.64
C GLU A 72 -7.76 13.35 1.65
N PRO A 73 -6.63 13.89 1.17
CA PRO A 73 -5.57 14.38 2.04
C PRO A 73 -5.99 15.73 2.64
N ILE A 74 -5.75 15.92 3.93
CA ILE A 74 -5.84 17.23 4.57
C ILE A 74 -4.42 17.79 4.64
N GLY A 75 -4.13 18.75 3.76
CA GLY A 75 -2.80 19.34 3.61
C GLY A 75 -1.97 18.68 2.50
N ASP A 76 -0.67 18.91 2.55
CA ASP A 76 0.23 18.52 1.47
C ASP A 76 0.94 17.19 1.79
N TRP A 77 0.48 16.10 1.17
CA TRP A 77 1.10 14.77 1.30
C TRP A 77 2.30 14.59 0.36
N SER A 78 2.61 15.58 -0.49
CA SER A 78 3.66 15.50 -1.52
C SER A 78 5.05 15.18 -0.94
N ALA A 79 5.41 15.77 0.20
CA ALA A 79 6.69 15.51 0.86
C ALA A 79 6.83 14.05 1.34
N ALA A 80 5.71 13.43 1.74
CA ALA A 80 5.69 12.04 2.17
C ALA A 80 5.66 11.06 0.99
N ASP A 81 4.99 11.42 -0.12
CA ASP A 81 5.02 10.69 -1.38
C ASP A 81 6.43 10.66 -1.99
N ASP A 82 7.16 11.78 -1.94
CA ASP A 82 8.54 11.86 -2.42
C ASP A 82 9.50 10.99 -1.60
N ALA A 83 9.33 10.93 -0.27
CA ALA A 83 10.10 10.04 0.59
C ALA A 83 9.82 8.56 0.27
N ASN A 84 8.56 8.20 0.03
CA ASN A 84 8.19 6.82 -0.31
C ASN A 84 8.74 6.37 -1.67
N ARG A 85 8.80 7.27 -2.67
CA ARG A 85 9.49 7.00 -3.95
C ARG A 85 10.98 6.72 -3.76
N PHE A 86 11.62 7.40 -2.81
CA PHE A 86 13.02 7.19 -2.47
C PHE A 86 13.27 5.80 -1.85
N PHE A 87 12.44 5.39 -0.88
CA PHE A 87 12.52 4.05 -0.27
C PHE A 87 12.09 2.92 -1.23
N GLY A 88 11.14 3.19 -2.15
CA GLY A 88 10.76 2.27 -3.23
C GLY A 88 11.91 1.96 -4.18
N ARG A 89 12.71 2.97 -4.57
CA ARG A 89 13.94 2.76 -5.36
C ARG A 89 14.99 1.94 -4.62
N LEU A 90 15.14 2.13 -3.32
CA LEU A 90 16.10 1.37 -2.52
C LEU A 90 15.71 -0.12 -2.40
N ARG A 91 14.40 -0.42 -2.37
CA ARG A 91 13.86 -1.78 -2.49
C ARG A 91 14.14 -2.41 -3.86
N ALA A 92 13.87 -1.68 -4.95
CA ALA A 92 14.12 -2.17 -6.31
C ALA A 92 15.61 -2.43 -6.58
N LYS A 93 16.49 -1.54 -6.09
CA LYS A 93 17.95 -1.67 -6.29
C LYS A 93 18.58 -2.85 -5.53
N ARG A 94 17.99 -3.27 -4.40
CA ARG A 94 18.43 -4.47 -3.66
C ARG A 94 17.95 -5.77 -4.30
N MET A 95 16.74 -5.80 -4.87
CA MET A 95 16.22 -7.01 -5.55
C MET A 95 16.93 -7.30 -6.87
N ALA A 96 17.44 -6.28 -7.58
CA ALA A 96 18.23 -6.48 -8.79
C ALA A 96 19.67 -6.99 -8.52
N ALA A 97 20.15 -6.96 -7.27
CA ALA A 97 21.52 -7.33 -6.91
C ALA A 97 21.68 -8.80 -6.47
N GLU A 98 20.59 -9.55 -6.32
CA GLU A 98 20.59 -10.91 -5.74
C GLU A 98 19.98 -11.98 -6.68
N THR A 99 20.12 -11.85 -8.00
CA THR A 99 19.80 -12.95 -8.92
C THR A 99 20.92 -14.00 -8.88
N PRO A 100 20.69 -15.25 -8.46
CA PRO A 100 21.71 -16.29 -8.56
C PRO A 100 21.90 -16.65 -10.04
N VAL A 101 23.16 -16.71 -10.45
CA VAL A 101 23.64 -17.11 -11.78
C VAL A 101 23.13 -18.52 -12.08
N SER A 102 22.18 -18.66 -13.03
CA SER A 102 21.85 -19.96 -13.61
C SER A 102 22.94 -20.35 -14.60
N ASN A 103 23.68 -21.39 -14.24
CA ASN A 103 24.82 -21.91 -14.96
C ASN A 103 24.40 -22.71 -16.21
N GLY A 104 25.02 -22.38 -17.35
CA GLY A 104 25.45 -23.26 -18.45
C GLY A 104 24.47 -24.27 -19.08
N ASN A 105 24.08 -24.04 -20.33
CA ASN A 105 24.77 -24.58 -21.52
C ASN A 105 23.82 -24.70 -22.72
N ASN A 106 24.05 -23.87 -23.73
CA ASN A 106 23.57 -24.09 -25.10
C ASN A 106 24.56 -25.01 -25.81
N SER A 107 24.09 -26.18 -26.26
CA SER A 107 24.76 -26.95 -27.31
C SER A 107 23.89 -26.96 -28.55
N SER A 108 24.38 -26.25 -29.55
CA SER A 108 24.23 -26.38 -31.00
C SER A 108 23.54 -27.66 -31.50
N VAL A 109 22.66 -27.52 -32.49
CA VAL A 109 22.82 -28.09 -33.86
C VAL A 109 21.67 -27.52 -34.70
N ASN A 110 22.01 -26.60 -35.61
CA ASN A 110 21.23 -26.37 -36.83
C ASN A 110 21.57 -27.51 -37.78
N LYS A 111 20.55 -28.21 -38.28
CA LYS A 111 20.66 -28.97 -39.53
C LYS A 111 19.64 -28.41 -40.50
N GLU A 112 20.19 -27.84 -41.57
CA GLU A 112 19.69 -27.89 -42.93
C GLU A 112 18.61 -28.95 -43.16
N ASN A 113 17.52 -28.53 -43.80
CA ASN A 113 16.97 -29.28 -44.91
C ASN A 113 16.47 -28.28 -45.96
N SER A 114 17.25 -28.24 -47.03
CA SER A 114 16.91 -27.87 -48.39
C SER A 114 15.72 -28.68 -48.92
N ASP A 115 14.88 -27.98 -49.68
CA ASP A 115 14.25 -28.40 -50.95
C ASP A 115 13.73 -29.84 -51.09
N GLU A 116 12.40 -29.99 -51.12
CA GLU A 116 11.59 -30.51 -52.25
C GLU A 116 10.10 -30.67 -51.85
#